data_AF-A0A3M0MCQ5-F1
#
_entry.id   AF-A0A3M0MCQ5-F1
#
_cell.length_a   1.000
_cell.length_b   1.000
_cell.length_c   1.000
_cell.angle_alpha   90.00
_cell.angle_beta   90.00
_cell.angle_gamma   90.00
#
_symmetry.space_group_name_H-M   'P 1'
#
loop_
_entity.id
_entity.type
_entity.pdbx_description
1 polymer ?
#
loop_
_entity_poly.entity_id
_entity_poly.type
_entity_poly.pdbx_seq_one_letter_code
_entity_poly.pdbx_strand_id
1 'polypeptide(L)'
;MLFEGAQDAPQTGDFIRDVTEADFMAEVVEKSMEVPVIVDFWAPWCGPCKTLGPQLEAEVARHKGRVRMAKVDIDQNQMIAAQLRVQSVPTVYAFFQGRPVDAFQGAVPQSQIKQFVEKLVALGGDDGGLSEALAAAESMLEEGAASDAIETFAAIVGEEAENAEAWGGLIRAHLAAGDTAAAASTLQQVPSQITGAAPVEAARAQLQLAQQAESAGPLDDLQARVEAKPDDQQTRLEYAQALHAAGQVEAAVEVLLDSFRRDRDWNDGAAKAQLLTIFDSLKPNDPIGQKGRRRLSSLIFA
;
A
#
# COMPACT_ATOMS: atom_id res chain seq x y z
N MET A 1 30.53 6.96 -23.91
CA MET A 1 29.53 6.89 -22.82
C MET A 1 28.28 6.34 -23.48
N LEU A 2 28.24 5.02 -23.66
CA LEU A 2 27.53 4.07 -22.78
C LEU A 2 26.03 4.35 -22.81
N PHE A 3 25.36 3.61 -23.70
CA PHE A 3 23.92 3.38 -23.67
C PHE A 3 23.64 2.41 -22.52
N GLU A 4 23.02 2.87 -21.45
CA GLU A 4 22.43 2.03 -20.42
C GLU A 4 21.02 2.54 -20.15
N GLY A 5 20.04 1.71 -20.47
CA GLY A 5 18.62 2.03 -20.39
C GLY A 5 17.76 1.00 -21.12
N ALA A 6 18.12 -0.28 -21.05
CA ALA A 6 17.20 -1.37 -21.33
C ALA A 6 16.65 -1.83 -19.97
N GLN A 7 15.65 -1.12 -19.47
CA GLN A 7 14.85 -1.55 -18.33
C GLN A 7 14.04 -2.78 -18.75
N ASP A 8 13.99 -3.78 -17.87
CA ASP A 8 13.32 -5.08 -18.02
C ASP A 8 12.02 -5.01 -18.82
N ALA A 9 12.08 -5.44 -20.08
CA ALA A 9 10.88 -5.91 -20.75
C ALA A 9 10.54 -7.28 -20.15
N PRO A 10 9.29 -7.55 -19.73
CA PRO A 10 8.91 -8.88 -19.25
C PRO A 10 9.30 -9.92 -20.30
N GLN A 11 9.90 -11.03 -19.87
CA GLN A 11 10.23 -12.13 -20.78
C GLN A 11 8.92 -12.75 -21.28
N THR A 12 8.40 -12.23 -22.39
CA THR A 12 7.10 -12.64 -22.94
C THR A 12 7.08 -14.09 -23.41
N GLY A 13 8.24 -14.73 -23.57
CA GLY A 13 8.35 -16.14 -24.00
C GLY A 13 7.69 -17.13 -23.05
N ASP A 14 7.52 -16.80 -21.77
CA ASP A 14 6.92 -17.70 -20.78
C ASP A 14 5.39 -17.83 -20.92
N PHE A 15 4.75 -16.81 -21.50
CA PHE A 15 3.28 -16.72 -21.58
C PHE A 15 2.75 -16.27 -22.94
N ILE A 16 3.59 -15.89 -23.91
CA ILE A 16 3.25 -15.65 -25.32
C ILE A 16 4.15 -16.53 -26.18
N ARG A 17 3.56 -17.45 -26.95
CA ARG A 17 4.34 -18.35 -27.80
C ARG A 17 3.61 -18.79 -29.05
N ASP A 18 4.36 -19.17 -30.06
CA ASP A 18 3.85 -19.93 -31.20
C ASP A 18 3.57 -21.37 -30.78
N VAL A 19 2.41 -21.89 -31.17
CA VAL A 19 1.92 -23.22 -30.79
C VAL A 19 1.62 -24.02 -32.04
N THR A 20 2.10 -25.26 -32.08
CA THR A 20 1.84 -26.20 -33.16
C THR A 20 0.70 -27.15 -32.82
N GLU A 21 0.29 -27.97 -33.79
CA GLU A 21 -0.68 -29.04 -33.53
C GLU A 21 -0.25 -30.02 -32.43
N ALA A 22 1.05 -30.29 -32.32
CA ALA A 22 1.59 -31.19 -31.30
C ALA A 22 1.46 -30.59 -29.88
N ASP A 23 1.61 -29.27 -29.75
CA ASP A 23 1.70 -28.58 -28.46
C ASP A 23 0.34 -28.08 -27.97
N PHE A 24 -0.67 -28.00 -28.84
CA PHE A 24 -1.94 -27.35 -28.54
C PHE A 24 -2.66 -27.93 -27.32
N MET A 25 -2.66 -29.26 -27.17
CA MET A 25 -3.30 -29.90 -26.02
C MET A 25 -2.65 -29.46 -24.71
N ALA A 26 -1.33 -29.49 -24.63
CA ALA A 26 -0.60 -29.09 -23.44
C ALA A 26 -0.69 -27.57 -23.19
N GLU A 27 -0.44 -26.77 -24.23
CA GLU A 27 -0.26 -25.32 -24.07
C GLU A 27 -1.54 -24.50 -24.08
N VAL A 28 -2.63 -25.04 -24.63
CA VAL A 28 -3.93 -24.38 -24.65
C VAL A 28 -4.90 -25.10 -23.72
N VAL A 29 -5.17 -26.38 -23.95
CA VAL A 29 -6.27 -27.06 -23.25
C VAL A 29 -5.90 -27.32 -21.79
N GLU A 30 -4.79 -27.99 -21.52
CA GLU A 30 -4.35 -28.32 -20.17
C GLU A 30 -3.99 -27.05 -19.39
N LYS A 31 -3.23 -26.14 -19.98
CA LYS A 31 -2.88 -24.87 -19.33
C LYS A 31 -4.06 -23.96 -19.03
N SER A 32 -5.13 -24.03 -19.83
CA SER A 32 -6.37 -23.30 -19.54
C SER A 32 -7.09 -23.75 -18.26
N MET A 33 -6.73 -24.90 -17.69
CA MET A 33 -7.23 -25.34 -16.38
C MET A 33 -6.67 -24.52 -15.22
N GLU A 34 -5.46 -23.95 -15.41
CA GLU A 34 -4.75 -23.13 -14.41
C GLU A 34 -4.99 -21.65 -14.68
N VAL A 35 -4.78 -21.20 -15.92
CA VAL A 35 -4.78 -19.79 -16.30
C VAL A 35 -5.43 -19.60 -17.67
N PRO A 36 -6.26 -18.58 -17.89
CA PRO A 36 -6.89 -18.35 -19.20
C PRO A 36 -5.88 -18.27 -20.33
N VAL A 37 -6.18 -18.92 -21.46
CA VAL A 37 -5.33 -18.95 -22.65
C VAL A 37 -6.07 -18.34 -23.83
N ILE A 38 -5.51 -17.28 -24.41
CA ILE A 38 -5.93 -16.70 -25.67
C ILE A 38 -5.24 -17.45 -26.80
N VAL A 39 -5.98 -17.79 -27.85
CA VAL A 39 -5.44 -18.38 -29.08
C VAL A 39 -5.69 -17.42 -30.24
N ASP A 40 -4.62 -16.90 -30.84
CA ASP A 40 -4.66 -16.07 -32.04
C ASP A 40 -4.39 -16.92 -33.28
N PHE A 41 -5.43 -17.13 -34.08
CA PHE A 41 -5.34 -17.79 -35.38
C PHE A 41 -5.00 -16.76 -36.46
N TRP A 42 -3.81 -16.88 -37.01
CA TRP A 42 -3.25 -15.94 -37.98
C TRP A 42 -2.66 -16.66 -39.20
N ALA A 43 -2.28 -15.89 -40.22
CA ALA A 43 -1.53 -16.39 -41.37
C ALA A 43 -0.60 -15.29 -41.94
N PRO A 44 0.52 -15.64 -42.61
CA PRO A 44 1.47 -14.64 -43.14
C PRO A 44 0.86 -13.67 -44.18
N TRP A 45 -0.11 -14.18 -44.95
CA TRP A 45 -0.82 -13.43 -45.99
C TRP A 45 -1.96 -12.55 -45.44
N CYS A 46 -2.29 -12.67 -44.15
CA CYS A 46 -3.35 -11.92 -43.52
C CYS A 46 -2.90 -10.48 -43.18
N GLY A 47 -3.35 -9.51 -43.97
CA GLY A 47 -3.09 -8.09 -43.73
C GLY A 47 -3.55 -7.60 -42.34
N PRO A 48 -4.81 -7.82 -41.94
CA PRO A 48 -5.32 -7.37 -40.63
C PRO A 48 -4.60 -7.99 -39.43
N CYS A 49 -4.08 -9.22 -39.56
CA CYS A 49 -3.34 -9.91 -38.51
C CYS A 49 -2.06 -9.15 -38.12
N LYS A 50 -1.42 -8.45 -39.07
CA LYS A 50 -0.21 -7.65 -38.82
C LYS A 50 -0.46 -6.45 -37.91
N THR A 51 -1.71 -6.02 -37.79
CA THR A 51 -2.11 -4.95 -36.85
C THR A 51 -2.62 -5.54 -35.54
N LEU A 52 -3.46 -6.57 -35.61
CA LEU A 52 -4.08 -7.17 -34.42
C LEU A 52 -3.05 -7.87 -33.52
N GLY A 53 -2.17 -8.69 -34.09
CA GLY A 53 -1.21 -9.51 -33.35
C GLY A 53 -0.37 -8.68 -32.36
N PRO A 54 0.35 -7.63 -32.82
CA PRO A 54 1.14 -6.79 -31.92
C PRO A 54 0.31 -6.07 -30.84
N GLN A 55 -0.93 -5.69 -31.14
CA GLN A 55 -1.81 -5.05 -30.16
C GLN A 55 -2.29 -6.03 -29.09
N LEU A 56 -2.61 -7.25 -29.49
CA LEU A 56 -3.02 -8.33 -28.60
C LEU A 56 -1.85 -8.80 -27.73
N GLU A 57 -0.67 -9.02 -28.32
CA GLU A 57 0.56 -9.35 -27.59
C GLU A 57 0.91 -8.27 -26.54
N ALA A 58 0.85 -6.99 -26.92
CA ALA A 58 1.12 -5.88 -26.01
C ALA A 58 0.11 -5.82 -24.85
N GLU A 59 -1.17 -6.11 -25.09
CA GLU A 59 -2.16 -6.14 -24.03
C GLU A 59 -1.95 -7.34 -23.11
N VAL A 60 -1.74 -8.55 -23.65
CA VAL A 60 -1.45 -9.75 -22.84
C VAL A 60 -0.20 -9.53 -21.97
N ALA A 61 0.85 -8.93 -22.52
CA ALA A 61 2.07 -8.63 -21.78
C ALA A 61 1.87 -7.69 -20.58
N ARG A 62 0.88 -6.80 -20.62
CA ARG A 62 0.55 -5.93 -19.47
C ARG A 62 0.05 -6.70 -18.27
N HIS A 63 -0.53 -7.88 -18.49
CA HIS A 63 -1.11 -8.72 -17.43
C HIS A 63 -0.12 -9.76 -16.90
N LYS A 64 1.16 -9.67 -17.28
CA LYS A 64 2.30 -10.37 -16.65
C LYS A 64 2.05 -11.87 -16.37
N GLY A 65 1.47 -12.58 -17.34
CA GLY A 65 1.23 -14.03 -17.25
C GLY A 65 -0.12 -14.45 -16.65
N ARG A 66 -0.93 -13.52 -16.12
CA ARG A 66 -2.31 -13.80 -15.66
C ARG A 66 -3.26 -14.24 -16.78
N VAL A 67 -2.85 -14.01 -18.02
CA VAL A 67 -3.42 -14.61 -19.23
C VAL A 67 -2.26 -15.02 -20.13
N ARG A 68 -2.37 -16.18 -20.77
CA ARG A 68 -1.39 -16.66 -21.75
C ARG A 68 -1.90 -16.45 -23.16
N MET A 69 -1.00 -16.43 -24.13
CA MET A 69 -1.31 -16.32 -25.55
C MET A 69 -0.58 -17.39 -26.35
N ALA A 70 -1.35 -18.13 -27.14
CA ALA A 70 -0.90 -19.10 -28.12
C ALA A 70 -1.15 -18.54 -29.53
N LYS A 71 -0.11 -18.45 -30.34
CA LYS A 71 -0.20 -18.02 -31.73
C LYS A 71 -0.19 -19.24 -32.63
N VAL A 72 -1.22 -19.37 -33.45
CA VAL A 72 -1.40 -20.53 -34.32
C VAL A 72 -1.46 -20.07 -35.77
N ASP A 73 -0.43 -20.40 -36.53
CA ASP A 73 -0.44 -20.23 -37.99
C ASP A 73 -1.36 -21.29 -38.61
N ILE A 74 -2.46 -20.85 -39.21
CA ILE A 74 -3.46 -21.76 -39.79
C ILE A 74 -2.95 -22.50 -41.04
N ASP A 75 -1.94 -21.99 -41.74
CA ASP A 75 -1.38 -22.65 -42.93
C ASP A 75 -0.60 -23.92 -42.52
N GLN A 76 0.06 -23.85 -41.35
CA GLN A 76 0.87 -24.92 -40.78
C GLN A 76 0.05 -25.85 -39.87
N ASN A 77 -1.06 -25.38 -39.31
CA ASN A 77 -1.85 -26.09 -38.29
C ASN A 77 -3.32 -26.26 -38.71
N GLN A 78 -3.52 -26.82 -39.91
CA GLN A 78 -4.83 -26.91 -40.58
C GLN A 78 -5.83 -27.79 -39.84
N MET A 79 -5.38 -28.85 -39.15
CA MET A 79 -6.25 -29.76 -38.42
C MET A 79 -6.93 -29.06 -37.26
N ILE A 80 -6.19 -28.26 -36.49
CA ILE A 80 -6.73 -27.48 -35.38
C ILE A 80 -7.67 -26.39 -35.88
N ALA A 81 -7.26 -25.66 -36.92
CA ALA A 81 -8.11 -24.64 -37.54
C ALA A 81 -9.45 -25.24 -37.98
N ALA A 82 -9.45 -26.43 -38.58
CA ALA A 82 -10.67 -27.15 -38.96
C ALA A 82 -11.49 -27.60 -37.73
N GLN A 83 -10.85 -28.17 -36.71
CA GLN A 83 -11.52 -28.65 -35.49
C GLN A 83 -12.22 -27.53 -34.73
N LEU A 84 -11.58 -26.36 -34.65
CA LEU A 84 -12.15 -25.16 -34.02
C LEU A 84 -12.99 -24.30 -34.97
N ARG A 85 -13.23 -24.81 -36.19
CA ARG A 85 -14.08 -24.20 -37.22
C ARG A 85 -13.66 -22.75 -37.54
N VAL A 86 -12.36 -22.50 -37.60
CA VAL A 86 -11.80 -21.23 -38.03
C VAL A 86 -12.03 -21.09 -39.54
N GLN A 87 -12.93 -20.18 -39.92
CA GLN A 87 -13.31 -19.96 -41.33
C GLN A 87 -12.59 -18.77 -41.96
N SER A 88 -12.04 -17.88 -41.14
CA SER A 88 -11.37 -16.66 -41.57
C SER A 88 -10.30 -16.26 -40.54
N VAL A 89 -9.33 -15.47 -40.97
CA VAL A 89 -8.30 -14.89 -40.10
C VAL A 89 -8.30 -13.35 -40.20
N PRO A 90 -8.00 -12.63 -39.10
CA PRO A 90 -7.71 -13.18 -37.78
C PRO A 90 -8.97 -13.70 -37.07
N THR A 91 -8.82 -14.78 -36.31
CA THR A 91 -9.83 -15.27 -35.37
C THR A 91 -9.15 -15.48 -34.03
N VAL A 92 -9.75 -14.98 -32.95
CA VAL A 92 -9.20 -15.13 -31.60
C VAL A 92 -10.20 -15.89 -30.74
N TYR A 93 -9.71 -16.94 -30.08
CA TYR A 93 -10.47 -17.69 -29.09
C TYR A 93 -9.88 -17.49 -27.69
N ALA A 94 -10.71 -17.54 -26.68
CA ALA A 94 -10.29 -17.66 -25.29
C ALA A 94 -10.65 -19.03 -24.75
N PHE A 95 -9.71 -19.69 -24.09
CA PHE A 95 -9.89 -20.96 -23.39
C PHE A 95 -9.75 -20.75 -21.89
N PHE A 96 -10.65 -21.36 -21.14
CA PHE A 96 -10.55 -21.47 -19.69
C PHE A 96 -11.28 -22.73 -19.22
N GLN A 97 -10.70 -23.45 -18.26
CA GLN A 97 -11.22 -24.73 -17.78
C GLN A 97 -11.40 -25.76 -18.93
N GLY A 98 -10.41 -25.85 -19.81
CA GLY A 98 -10.33 -26.85 -20.88
C GLY A 98 -11.26 -26.63 -22.06
N ARG A 99 -11.94 -25.48 -22.13
CA ARG A 99 -12.96 -25.20 -23.16
C ARG A 99 -12.93 -23.74 -23.65
N PRO A 100 -13.42 -23.47 -24.87
CA PRO A 100 -13.65 -22.11 -25.33
C PRO A 100 -14.68 -21.38 -24.45
N VAL A 101 -14.34 -20.18 -23.98
CA VAL A 101 -15.21 -19.33 -23.14
C VAL A 101 -15.59 -18.01 -23.79
N ASP A 102 -14.83 -17.56 -24.78
CA ASP A 102 -15.13 -16.35 -25.56
C ASP A 102 -14.40 -16.40 -26.92
N ALA A 103 -14.82 -15.60 -27.89
CA ALA A 103 -14.16 -15.47 -29.18
C ALA A 103 -14.54 -14.17 -29.91
N PHE A 104 -13.65 -13.70 -30.79
CA PHE A 104 -13.97 -12.68 -31.78
C PHE A 104 -13.28 -12.95 -33.11
N GLN A 105 -13.79 -12.34 -34.17
CA GLN A 105 -13.27 -12.48 -35.54
C GLN A 105 -13.00 -11.12 -36.15
N GLY A 106 -11.95 -11.02 -36.95
CA GLY A 106 -11.52 -9.81 -37.62
C GLY A 106 -10.70 -8.88 -36.73
N ALA A 107 -10.24 -7.77 -37.32
CA ALA A 107 -9.55 -6.72 -36.56
C ALA A 107 -10.58 -5.89 -35.77
N VAL A 108 -10.37 -5.79 -34.48
CA VAL A 108 -11.22 -5.04 -33.53
C VAL A 108 -10.48 -3.82 -32.98
N PRO A 109 -11.18 -2.79 -32.49
CA PRO A 109 -10.54 -1.64 -31.85
C PRO A 109 -9.75 -2.04 -30.59
N GLN A 110 -8.69 -1.29 -30.27
CA GLN A 110 -7.86 -1.55 -29.09
C GLN A 110 -8.65 -1.60 -27.77
N SER A 111 -9.72 -0.81 -27.64
CA SER A 111 -10.61 -0.86 -26.47
C SER A 111 -11.30 -2.21 -26.30
N GLN A 112 -11.67 -2.86 -27.41
CA GLN A 112 -12.28 -4.19 -27.38
C GLN A 112 -11.26 -5.28 -27.03
N ILE A 113 -10.01 -5.15 -27.51
CA ILE A 113 -8.91 -6.03 -27.10
C ILE A 113 -8.70 -5.94 -25.58
N LYS A 114 -8.60 -4.72 -25.05
CA LYS A 114 -8.44 -4.48 -23.61
C LYS A 114 -9.56 -5.13 -22.81
N GLN A 115 -10.82 -4.87 -23.16
CA GLN A 115 -11.98 -5.47 -22.48
C GLN A 115 -11.98 -7.00 -22.55
N PHE A 116 -11.58 -7.56 -23.68
CA PHE A 116 -11.49 -9.02 -23.85
C PHE A 116 -10.45 -9.63 -22.92
N VAL A 117 -9.25 -9.05 -22.84
CA VAL A 117 -8.18 -9.55 -21.95
C VAL A 117 -8.54 -9.34 -20.47
N GLU A 118 -9.05 -8.16 -20.09
CA GLU A 118 -9.47 -7.88 -18.71
C GLU A 118 -10.54 -8.86 -18.20
N LYS A 119 -11.52 -9.19 -19.04
CA LYS A 119 -12.54 -10.20 -18.71
C LYS A 119 -11.93 -11.57 -18.43
N LEU A 120 -10.88 -11.95 -19.17
CA LEU A 120 -10.20 -13.22 -18.98
C LEU A 120 -9.36 -13.22 -17.70
N VAL A 121 -8.61 -12.15 -17.45
CA VAL A 121 -7.87 -11.97 -16.19
C VAL A 121 -8.81 -12.14 -14.99
N ALA A 122 -10.00 -11.54 -15.04
CA ALA A 122 -11.01 -11.68 -13.99
C ALA A 122 -11.56 -13.11 -13.85
N LEU A 123 -11.63 -13.90 -14.94
CA LEU A 123 -12.05 -15.30 -14.91
C LEU A 123 -11.00 -16.22 -14.31
N GLY A 124 -9.72 -15.91 -14.52
CA GLY A 124 -8.59 -16.73 -14.08
C GLY A 124 -8.50 -16.87 -12.56
N GLY A 125 -9.01 -15.90 -11.79
CA GLY A 125 -8.98 -15.92 -10.32
C GLY A 125 -7.58 -15.83 -9.70
N ASP A 126 -6.54 -16.13 -10.50
CA ASP A 126 -5.13 -16.00 -10.17
C ASP A 126 -4.74 -14.51 -10.22
N ASP A 127 -4.38 -14.00 -9.05
CA ASP A 127 -3.83 -12.66 -8.88
C ASP A 127 -2.34 -12.60 -9.24
N GLY A 128 -1.76 -13.69 -9.77
CA GLY A 128 -0.36 -13.77 -10.13
C GLY A 128 0.53 -14.10 -8.95
N GLY A 129 0.01 -14.86 -7.97
CA GLY A 129 0.70 -15.19 -6.73
C GLY A 129 0.77 -14.06 -5.71
N LEU A 130 0.03 -12.95 -5.92
CA LEU A 130 0.00 -11.83 -4.98
C LEU A 130 -0.62 -12.25 -3.64
N SER A 131 -1.63 -13.12 -3.65
CA SER A 131 -2.24 -13.70 -2.45
C SER A 131 -1.25 -14.54 -1.64
N GLU A 132 -0.41 -15.34 -2.30
CA GLU A 132 0.65 -16.11 -1.64
C GLU A 132 1.73 -15.19 -1.08
N ALA A 133 2.12 -14.16 -1.84
CA ALA A 133 3.08 -13.15 -1.40
C ALA A 133 2.55 -12.35 -0.19
N LEU A 134 1.26 -11.99 -0.19
CA LEU A 134 0.60 -11.36 0.96
C LEU A 134 0.65 -12.26 2.19
N ALA A 135 0.30 -13.54 2.04
CA ALA A 135 0.34 -14.49 3.15
C ALA A 135 1.77 -14.68 3.70
N ALA A 136 2.77 -14.73 2.82
CA ALA A 136 4.17 -14.80 3.22
C ALA A 136 4.62 -13.54 3.97
N ALA A 137 4.25 -12.35 3.49
CA ALA A 137 4.58 -11.09 4.13
C ALA A 137 3.94 -10.94 5.52
N GLU A 138 2.70 -11.41 5.71
CA GLU A 138 2.07 -11.46 7.03
C GLU A 138 2.79 -12.42 7.97
N SER A 139 3.19 -13.62 7.50
CA SER A 139 3.99 -14.56 8.31
C SER A 139 5.31 -13.93 8.77
N MET A 140 5.99 -13.20 7.88
CA MET A 140 7.21 -12.47 8.23
C MET A 140 6.97 -11.43 9.33
N LEU A 141 5.84 -10.71 9.30
CA LEU A 141 5.49 -9.79 10.38
C LEU A 141 5.23 -10.50 11.71
N GLU A 142 4.50 -11.62 11.69
CA GLU A 142 4.23 -12.41 12.89
C GLU A 142 5.52 -12.97 13.51
N GLU A 143 6.50 -13.32 12.68
CA GLU A 143 7.82 -13.81 13.07
C GLU A 143 8.79 -12.68 13.49
N GLY A 144 8.40 -11.42 13.34
CA GLY A 144 9.22 -10.25 13.67
C GLY A 144 10.26 -9.88 12.60
N ALA A 145 10.21 -10.50 11.42
CA ALA A 145 11.04 -10.18 10.25
C ALA A 145 10.49 -8.95 9.51
N ALA A 146 10.44 -7.81 10.20
CA ALA A 146 9.78 -6.59 9.69
C ALA A 146 10.42 -6.05 8.41
N SER A 147 11.75 -6.15 8.26
CA SER A 147 12.47 -5.70 7.06
C SER A 147 12.08 -6.50 5.82
N ASP A 148 12.03 -7.83 5.92
CA ASP A 148 11.66 -8.72 4.80
C ASP A 148 10.18 -8.52 4.42
N ALA A 149 9.32 -8.31 5.42
CA ALA A 149 7.92 -7.97 5.19
C ALA A 149 7.75 -6.63 4.44
N ILE A 150 8.53 -5.59 4.79
CA ILE A 150 8.51 -4.29 4.09
C ILE A 150 8.82 -4.49 2.61
N GLU A 151 9.88 -5.23 2.28
CA GLU A 151 10.26 -5.49 0.89
C GLU A 151 9.15 -6.20 0.11
N THR A 152 8.54 -7.23 0.73
CA THR A 152 7.49 -8.03 0.09
C THR A 152 6.21 -7.20 -0.13
N PHE A 153 5.74 -6.47 0.88
CA PHE A 153 4.57 -5.61 0.73
C PHE A 153 4.80 -4.47 -0.27
N ALA A 154 6.00 -3.87 -0.30
CA ALA A 154 6.33 -2.84 -1.26
C ALA A 154 6.32 -3.36 -2.71
N ALA A 155 6.78 -4.60 -2.94
CA ALA A 155 6.69 -5.26 -4.24
C ALA A 155 5.23 -5.47 -4.67
N ILE A 156 4.37 -5.94 -3.75
CA ILE A 156 2.94 -6.15 -4.02
C ILE A 156 2.26 -4.82 -4.37
N VAL A 157 2.52 -3.75 -3.63
CA VAL A 157 2.00 -2.40 -3.93
C VAL A 157 2.50 -1.87 -5.28
N GLY A 158 3.73 -2.21 -5.67
CA GLY A 158 4.29 -1.85 -6.98
C GLY A 158 3.60 -2.56 -8.15
N GLU A 159 3.09 -3.76 -7.92
CA GLU A 159 2.34 -4.56 -8.89
C GLU A 159 0.84 -4.20 -8.92
N GLU A 160 0.22 -4.09 -7.74
CA GLU A 160 -1.18 -3.75 -7.56
C GLU A 160 -1.31 -2.54 -6.63
N ALA A 161 -1.29 -1.35 -7.24
CA ALA A 161 -1.33 -0.08 -6.51
C ALA A 161 -2.55 0.08 -5.59
N GLU A 162 -3.67 -0.57 -5.92
CA GLU A 162 -4.92 -0.51 -5.14
C GLU A 162 -5.11 -1.71 -4.19
N ASN A 163 -4.05 -2.48 -3.91
CA ASN A 163 -4.14 -3.59 -2.95
C ASN A 163 -4.14 -3.07 -1.50
N ALA A 164 -5.34 -2.98 -0.90
CA ALA A 164 -5.52 -2.43 0.44
C ALA A 164 -4.82 -3.25 1.54
N GLU A 165 -4.75 -4.57 1.41
CA GLU A 165 -4.05 -5.42 2.38
C GLU A 165 -2.56 -5.16 2.37
N ALA A 166 -1.96 -5.05 1.18
CA ALA A 166 -0.53 -4.75 1.03
C ALA A 166 -0.15 -3.40 1.64
N TRP A 167 -0.96 -2.36 1.40
CA TRP A 167 -0.73 -1.05 2.02
C TRP A 167 -0.87 -1.08 3.54
N GLY A 168 -1.90 -1.74 4.07
CA GLY A 168 -2.08 -1.90 5.51
C GLY A 168 -0.95 -2.71 6.16
N GLY A 169 -0.48 -3.76 5.48
CA GLY A 169 0.68 -4.55 5.87
C GLY A 169 1.98 -3.76 5.87
N LEU A 170 2.27 -3.01 4.80
CA LEU A 170 3.48 -2.20 4.67
C LEU A 170 3.61 -1.15 5.78
N ILE A 171 2.52 -0.45 6.11
CA ILE A 171 2.50 0.54 7.20
C ILE A 171 2.77 -0.16 8.54
N ARG A 172 2.12 -1.30 8.81
CA ARG A 172 2.37 -2.10 10.02
C ARG A 172 3.80 -2.61 10.09
N ALA A 173 4.39 -2.97 8.96
CA ALA A 173 5.76 -3.44 8.86
C ALA A 173 6.77 -2.36 9.26
N HIS A 174 6.59 -1.13 8.77
CA HIS A 174 7.40 0.01 9.21
C HIS A 174 7.25 0.29 10.71
N LEU A 175 6.04 0.19 11.26
CA LEU A 175 5.81 0.33 12.70
C LEU A 175 6.51 -0.78 13.50
N ALA A 176 6.47 -2.02 13.03
CA ALA A 176 7.15 -3.16 13.67
C ALA A 176 8.68 -3.02 13.64
N ALA A 177 9.21 -2.40 12.58
CA ALA A 177 10.62 -2.02 12.46
C ALA A 177 11.02 -0.81 13.34
N GLY A 178 10.05 -0.14 14.00
CA GLY A 178 10.27 1.04 14.81
C GLY A 178 10.42 2.35 14.01
N ASP A 179 10.11 2.35 12.73
CA ASP A 179 10.21 3.52 11.84
C ASP A 179 8.84 4.18 11.66
N THR A 180 8.43 4.96 12.65
CA THR A 180 7.15 5.70 12.65
C THR A 180 7.11 6.77 11.55
N ALA A 181 8.26 7.34 11.19
CA ALA A 181 8.38 8.33 10.12
C ALA A 181 8.13 7.71 8.74
N ALA A 182 8.74 6.56 8.46
CA ALA A 182 8.48 5.82 7.23
C ALA A 182 7.02 5.36 7.15
N ALA A 183 6.46 4.82 8.24
CA ALA A 183 5.04 4.45 8.29
C ALA A 183 4.10 5.62 7.95
N ALA A 184 4.39 6.83 8.44
CA ALA A 184 3.63 8.03 8.12
C ALA A 184 3.79 8.48 6.67
N SER A 185 5.01 8.39 6.11
CA SER A 185 5.25 8.67 4.70
C SER A 185 4.50 7.70 3.79
N THR A 186 4.53 6.40 4.10
CA THR A 186 3.81 5.36 3.38
C THR A 186 2.30 5.60 3.39
N LEU A 187 1.72 5.98 4.54
CA LEU A 187 0.29 6.30 4.64
C LEU A 187 -0.13 7.45 3.70
N GLN A 188 0.75 8.44 3.45
CA GLN A 188 0.46 9.55 2.52
C GLN A 188 0.46 9.11 1.05
N GLN A 189 1.10 7.99 0.73
CA GLN A 189 1.18 7.47 -0.64
C GLN A 189 0.00 6.55 -1.00
N VAL A 190 -0.83 6.16 -0.02
CA VAL A 190 -1.99 5.31 -0.24
C VAL A 190 -2.96 5.97 -1.23
N PRO A 191 -3.39 5.28 -2.30
CA PRO A 191 -4.38 5.81 -3.24
C PRO A 191 -5.72 6.19 -2.60
N SER A 192 -6.35 7.21 -3.15
CA SER A 192 -7.61 7.76 -2.62
C SER A 192 -8.78 6.76 -2.67
N GLN A 193 -8.73 5.81 -3.60
CA GLN A 193 -9.70 4.73 -3.81
C GLN A 193 -9.79 3.79 -2.60
N ILE A 194 -8.67 3.56 -1.91
CA ILE A 194 -8.54 2.58 -0.83
C ILE A 194 -8.25 3.19 0.54
N THR A 195 -8.23 4.53 0.62
CA THR A 195 -7.93 5.25 1.87
C THR A 195 -8.85 4.85 3.03
N GLY A 196 -10.12 4.52 2.73
CA GLY A 196 -11.11 4.07 3.72
C GLY A 196 -11.25 2.56 3.87
N ALA A 197 -10.36 1.77 3.26
CA ALA A 197 -10.40 0.32 3.37
C ALA A 197 -10.00 -0.13 4.79
N ALA A 198 -10.63 -1.20 5.29
CA ALA A 198 -10.44 -1.66 6.66
C ALA A 198 -8.96 -1.94 7.04
N PRO A 199 -8.11 -2.57 6.19
CA PRO A 199 -6.70 -2.78 6.52
C PRO A 199 -5.91 -1.47 6.66
N VAL A 200 -6.20 -0.47 5.82
CA VAL A 200 -5.56 0.84 5.85
C VAL A 200 -5.99 1.64 7.07
N GLU A 201 -7.28 1.62 7.41
CA GLU A 201 -7.80 2.29 8.62
C GLU A 201 -7.21 1.67 9.89
N ALA A 202 -7.09 0.33 9.95
CA ALA A 202 -6.45 -0.34 11.07
C ALA A 202 -4.98 0.07 11.23
N ALA A 203 -4.22 0.10 10.13
CA ALA A 203 -2.82 0.54 10.16
C ALA A 203 -2.68 2.02 10.53
N ARG A 204 -3.58 2.90 10.06
CA ARG A 204 -3.63 4.31 10.45
C ARG A 204 -3.85 4.47 11.95
N ALA A 205 -4.78 3.70 12.53
CA ALA A 205 -5.03 3.74 13.97
C ALA A 205 -3.79 3.31 14.77
N GLN A 206 -3.07 2.28 14.31
CA GLN A 206 -1.82 1.84 14.94
C GLN A 206 -0.72 2.90 14.85
N LEU A 207 -0.55 3.55 13.68
CA LEU A 207 0.39 4.66 13.51
C LEU A 207 0.05 5.82 14.45
N GLN A 208 -1.23 6.19 14.54
CA GLN A 208 -1.66 7.26 15.44
C GLN A 208 -1.35 6.93 16.91
N LEU A 209 -1.54 5.68 17.34
CA LEU A 209 -1.19 5.23 18.69
C LEU A 209 0.33 5.27 18.92
N ALA A 210 1.13 4.82 17.95
CA ALA A 210 2.59 4.87 18.04
C ALA A 210 3.10 6.32 18.13
N GLN A 211 2.55 7.22 17.30
CA GLN A 211 2.88 8.64 17.33
C GLN A 211 2.46 9.32 18.63
N GLN A 212 1.33 8.93 19.24
CA GLN A 212 0.93 9.45 20.55
C GLN A 212 1.90 8.99 21.65
N ALA A 213 2.35 7.74 21.61
CA ALA A 213 3.35 7.22 22.53
C ALA A 213 4.71 7.93 22.36
N GLU A 214 5.09 8.28 21.13
CA GLU A 214 6.32 9.02 20.82
C GLU A 214 6.21 10.52 21.15
N SER A 215 5.04 11.14 20.89
CA SER A 215 4.75 12.55 21.19
C SER A 215 4.57 12.83 22.68
N ALA A 216 4.29 11.79 23.47
CA ALA A 216 4.46 11.88 24.92
C ALA A 216 5.92 12.16 25.31
N GLY A 217 6.87 11.91 24.40
CA GLY A 217 8.30 12.14 24.52
C GLY A 217 8.95 11.29 25.63
N PRO A 218 10.23 10.92 25.51
CA PRO A 218 11.01 10.72 26.71
C PRO A 218 10.97 12.06 27.45
N LEU A 219 10.32 12.09 28.62
CA LEU A 219 10.31 13.28 29.48
C LEU A 219 11.73 13.86 29.64
N ASP A 220 12.74 13.00 29.55
CA ASP A 220 14.16 13.30 29.59
C ASP A 220 14.63 14.26 28.48
N ASP A 221 14.12 14.15 27.24
CA ASP A 221 14.53 15.02 26.13
C ASP A 221 13.92 16.42 26.25
N LEU A 222 12.64 16.49 26.61
CA LEU A 222 11.97 17.76 26.90
C LEU A 222 12.58 18.42 28.14
N GLN A 223 12.94 17.64 29.16
CA GLN A 223 13.67 18.12 30.33
C GLN A 223 15.04 18.69 29.93
N ALA A 224 15.83 17.95 29.15
CA ALA A 224 17.14 18.41 28.68
C ALA A 224 17.04 19.71 27.87
N ARG A 225 16.00 19.87 27.04
CA ARG A 225 15.75 21.12 26.30
C ARG A 225 15.38 22.28 27.23
N VAL A 226 14.56 22.04 28.26
CA VAL A 226 14.23 23.05 29.28
C VAL A 226 15.47 23.46 30.09
N GLU A 227 16.33 22.51 30.43
CA GLU A 227 17.60 22.75 31.14
C GLU A 227 18.61 23.52 30.28
N ALA A 228 18.71 23.18 28.99
CA ALA A 228 19.61 23.85 28.05
C ALA A 228 19.18 25.28 27.68
N LYS A 229 17.87 25.55 27.67
CA LYS A 229 17.29 26.88 27.40
C LYS A 229 16.29 27.26 28.49
N PRO A 230 16.77 27.69 29.68
CA PRO A 230 15.90 27.99 30.81
C PRO A 230 14.97 29.18 30.63
N ASP A 231 14.99 29.90 29.51
CA ASP A 231 14.10 31.02 29.22
C ASP A 231 13.09 30.71 28.09
N ASP A 232 13.18 29.54 27.46
CA ASP A 232 12.24 29.10 26.43
C ASP A 232 10.92 28.63 27.07
N GLN A 233 9.95 29.55 27.12
CA GLN A 233 8.63 29.28 27.67
C GLN A 233 7.80 28.31 26.81
N GLN A 234 8.05 28.24 25.50
CA GLN A 234 7.35 27.32 24.60
C GLN A 234 7.73 25.87 24.93
N THR A 235 9.03 25.59 24.99
CA THR A 235 9.54 24.26 25.37
C THR A 235 9.09 23.87 26.79
N ARG A 236 8.97 24.83 27.72
CA ARG A 236 8.47 24.57 29.08
C ARG A 236 6.99 24.19 29.12
N LEU A 237 6.16 24.85 28.31
CA LEU A 237 4.75 24.51 28.19
C LEU A 237 4.58 23.11 27.60
N GLU A 238 5.32 22.79 26.54
CA GLU A 238 5.36 21.45 25.92
C GLU A 238 5.77 20.38 26.94
N TYR A 239 6.83 20.64 27.72
CA TYR A 239 7.28 19.73 28.78
C TYR A 239 6.22 19.52 29.87
N ALA A 240 5.55 20.58 30.32
CA ALA A 240 4.47 20.46 31.30
C ALA A 240 3.26 19.69 30.78
N GLN A 241 2.92 19.85 29.49
CA GLN A 241 1.86 19.09 28.85
C GLN A 241 2.21 17.60 28.74
N ALA A 242 3.45 17.28 28.39
CA ALA A 242 3.97 15.91 28.37
C ALA A 242 3.96 15.27 29.76
N LEU A 243 4.40 15.99 30.81
CA LEU A 243 4.33 15.54 32.21
C LEU A 243 2.89 15.24 32.65
N HIS A 244 1.94 16.09 32.27
CA HIS A 244 0.52 15.87 32.58
C HIS A 244 -0.04 14.65 31.84
N ALA A 245 0.26 14.47 30.56
CA ALA A 245 -0.13 13.30 29.77
C ALA A 245 0.46 11.99 30.32
N ALA A 246 1.68 12.04 30.86
CA ALA A 246 2.36 10.93 31.53
C ALA A 246 1.86 10.68 32.97
N GLY A 247 0.87 11.42 33.46
CA GLY A 247 0.33 11.28 34.82
C GLY A 247 1.19 11.90 35.93
N GLN A 248 2.27 12.59 35.60
CA GLN A 248 3.16 13.29 36.55
C GLN A 248 2.62 14.69 36.89
N VAL A 249 1.40 14.72 37.44
CA VAL A 249 0.63 15.96 37.65
C VAL A 249 1.34 16.97 38.54
N GLU A 250 1.99 16.54 39.63
CA GLU A 250 2.71 17.47 40.52
C GLU A 250 3.86 18.18 39.81
N ALA A 251 4.65 17.44 39.02
CA ALA A 251 5.76 18.00 38.25
C ALA A 251 5.26 19.00 37.18
N ALA A 252 4.18 18.66 36.47
CA ALA A 252 3.56 19.56 35.49
C ALA A 252 3.12 20.90 36.13
N VAL A 253 2.51 20.84 37.32
CA VAL A 253 2.08 22.04 38.07
C VAL A 253 3.28 22.89 38.50
N GLU A 254 4.37 22.30 38.98
CA GLU A 254 5.57 23.05 39.36
C GLU A 254 6.20 23.77 38.16
N VAL A 255 6.32 23.11 37.01
CA VAL A 255 6.89 23.69 35.78
C VAL A 255 6.04 24.88 35.30
N LEU A 256 4.71 24.75 35.32
CA LEU A 256 3.82 25.83 34.91
C LEU A 256 3.79 27.01 35.90
N LEU A 257 3.92 26.74 37.21
CA LEU A 257 4.05 27.80 38.22
C LEU A 257 5.36 28.58 38.05
N ASP A 258 6.47 27.92 37.71
CA ASP A 258 7.73 28.58 37.39
C ASP A 258 7.63 29.39 36.08
N SER A 259 7.00 28.82 35.05
CA SER A 259 6.70 29.52 33.80
C SER A 259 5.89 30.81 34.05
N PHE A 260 4.79 30.72 34.81
CA PHE A 260 3.94 31.85 35.17
C PHE A 260 4.67 32.91 36.01
N ARG A 261 5.57 32.49 36.91
CA ARG A 261 6.39 33.42 37.71
C ARG A 261 7.35 34.22 36.84
N ARG A 262 7.90 33.62 35.78
CA ARG A 262 8.87 34.25 34.88
C ARG A 262 8.21 35.24 33.92
N ASP A 263 7.12 34.83 33.29
CA ASP A 263 6.36 35.67 32.37
C ASP A 263 4.86 35.34 32.49
N ARG A 264 4.10 36.28 33.06
CA ARG A 264 2.68 36.10 33.40
C ARG A 264 1.78 36.16 32.17
N ASP A 265 2.21 36.92 31.17
CA ASP A 265 1.39 37.28 30.00
C ASP A 265 1.89 36.60 28.71
N TRP A 266 2.99 35.83 28.79
CA TRP A 266 3.50 35.05 27.66
C TRP A 266 2.40 34.16 27.05
N ASN A 267 2.24 34.28 25.72
CA ASN A 267 1.24 33.56 24.93
C ASN A 267 -0.19 33.68 25.49
N ASP A 268 -0.63 34.92 25.75
CA ASP A 268 -1.94 35.25 26.32
C ASP A 268 -2.22 34.55 27.67
N GLY A 269 -1.17 34.32 28.45
CA GLY A 269 -1.26 33.63 29.75
C GLY A 269 -1.45 32.12 29.62
N ALA A 270 -0.88 31.48 28.58
CA ALA A 270 -0.98 30.04 28.33
C ALA A 270 -0.64 29.17 29.55
N ALA A 271 0.39 29.54 30.33
CA ALA A 271 0.77 28.81 31.54
C ALA A 271 -0.34 28.81 32.61
N LYS A 272 -1.02 29.95 32.79
CA LYS A 272 -2.16 30.08 33.71
C LYS A 272 -3.36 29.30 33.19
N ALA A 273 -3.67 29.38 31.91
CA ALA A 273 -4.76 28.64 31.29
C ALA A 273 -4.57 27.12 31.49
N GLN A 274 -3.36 26.61 31.21
CA GLN A 274 -3.03 25.20 31.39
C GLN A 274 -3.12 24.75 32.86
N LEU A 275 -2.67 25.59 33.82
CA LEU A 275 -2.83 25.31 35.26
C LEU A 275 -4.30 25.17 35.64
N LEU A 276 -5.18 26.05 35.16
CA LEU A 276 -6.62 25.97 35.42
C LEU A 276 -7.21 24.67 34.84
N THR A 277 -6.83 24.30 33.61
CA THR A 277 -7.26 23.04 33.00
C THR A 277 -6.85 21.82 33.83
N ILE A 278 -5.61 21.78 34.33
CA ILE A 278 -5.15 20.69 35.20
C ILE A 278 -5.92 20.71 36.53
N PHE A 279 -6.16 21.87 37.11
CA PHE A 279 -6.89 21.98 38.36
C PHE A 279 -8.35 21.52 38.25
N ASP A 280 -9.02 21.84 37.13
CA ASP A 280 -10.40 21.46 36.88
C ASP A 280 -10.57 19.97 36.57
N SER A 281 -9.51 19.29 36.10
CA SER A 281 -9.53 17.83 35.90
C SER A 281 -9.34 17.03 37.19
N LEU A 282 -8.84 17.65 38.27
CA LEU A 282 -8.61 17.02 39.56
C LEU A 282 -9.86 17.03 40.46
N LYS A 283 -9.93 16.07 41.39
CA LYS A 283 -11.02 16.02 42.39
C LYS A 283 -11.00 17.28 43.28
N PRO A 284 -12.16 17.74 43.80
CA PRO A 284 -12.24 18.96 44.63
C PRO A 284 -11.31 19.00 45.86
N ASN A 285 -10.98 17.84 46.43
CA ASN A 285 -10.10 17.70 47.59
C ASN A 285 -8.71 17.13 47.24
N ASP A 286 -8.31 17.20 45.98
CA ASP A 286 -7.00 16.73 45.55
C ASP A 286 -5.88 17.60 46.17
N PRO A 287 -4.89 17.00 46.87
CA PRO A 287 -3.84 17.74 47.56
C PRO A 287 -2.93 18.52 46.62
N ILE A 288 -2.66 18.02 45.41
CA ILE A 288 -1.85 18.69 44.38
C ILE A 288 -2.62 19.91 43.88
N GLY A 289 -3.90 19.74 43.57
CA GLY A 289 -4.79 20.81 43.14
C GLY A 289 -4.94 21.92 44.19
N GLN A 290 -5.05 21.58 45.48
CA GLN A 290 -5.15 22.59 46.56
C GLN A 290 -3.85 23.38 46.76
N LYS A 291 -2.70 22.68 46.79
CA LYS A 291 -1.37 23.30 46.92
C LYS A 291 -1.06 24.19 45.70
N GLY A 292 -1.35 23.71 44.49
CA GLY A 292 -1.16 24.44 43.25
C GLY A 292 -1.99 25.71 43.16
N ARG A 293 -3.30 25.64 43.44
CA ARG A 293 -4.20 26.82 43.46
C ARG A 293 -3.74 27.89 44.46
N ARG A 294 -3.30 27.49 45.66
CA ARG A 294 -2.76 28.41 46.67
C ARG A 294 -1.50 29.13 46.19
N ARG A 295 -0.57 28.39 45.57
CA ARG A 295 0.67 28.97 45.02
C ARG A 295 0.39 29.90 43.84
N LEU A 296 -0.47 29.50 42.91
CA LEU A 296 -0.88 30.36 41.80
C LEU A 296 -1.53 31.66 42.30
N SER A 297 -2.44 31.57 43.27
CA SER A 297 -3.04 32.75 43.89
C SER A 297 -1.98 33.66 44.52
N SER A 298 -1.02 33.10 45.26
CA SER A 298 0.09 33.88 45.82
C SER A 298 0.94 34.56 44.75
N LEU A 299 1.17 33.92 43.59
CA LEU A 299 1.93 34.53 42.49
C LEU A 299 1.14 35.60 41.74
N ILE A 300 -0.20 35.49 41.71
CA ILE A 300 -1.07 36.51 41.09
C ILE A 300 -1.07 37.80 41.92
N PHE A 301 -1.06 37.68 43.24
CA PHE A 301 -1.16 38.80 44.19
C PHE A 301 0.16 39.24 44.81
N ALA A 302 1.29 38.61 44.44
CA ALA A 302 2.65 39.09 44.71
C ALA A 302 3.07 40.11 43.65
#